data_AF-A0A286U104-F1
#
_entry.id   AF-A0A286U104-F1
#
_cell.length_a   1.000
_cell.length_b   1.000
_cell.length_c   1.000
_cell.angle_alpha   90.00
_cell.angle_beta   90.00
_cell.angle_gamma   90.00
#
_symmetry.space_group_name_H-M   'P 1'
#
loop_
_entity.id
_entity.type
_entity.pdbx_description
1 polymer ?
#
loop_
_entity_poly.entity_id
_entity_poly.type
_entity_poly.pdbx_seq_one_letter_code
_entity_poly.pdbx_strand_id
1 'polypeptide(L)'
;MIKIVDGYDNSKQIYEMIENVVDELGIKQKLEEVTIKHTPADSPIDMNYLSSDNRSLVLEIVDSLDNLEGRVRHELMHVADQLNEKFQHKESLVPPEGTGAFRRYKYLWNVYIDSRLIKSGNPSYDTQDAREKEIAECYPELSEDLRKKCFDFLWGIESIDFEQISAMSYDLFSTFDELRSLAESHGEKQVTFETMEELKNYGN
;
A
#
# COMPACT_ATOMS: atom_id res chain seq x y z
N MET A 1 -6.07 -22.81 -6.46
CA MET A 1 -5.61 -23.75 -5.40
C MET A 1 -4.56 -23.04 -4.56
N ILE A 2 -4.71 -23.00 -3.23
CA ILE A 2 -3.70 -22.40 -2.33
C ILE A 2 -2.67 -23.47 -1.97
N LYS A 3 -1.39 -23.14 -2.06
CA LYS A 3 -0.26 -23.99 -1.67
C LYS A 3 0.64 -23.21 -0.74
N ILE A 4 1.09 -23.83 0.35
CA ILE A 4 2.09 -23.27 1.27
C ILE A 4 3.35 -24.11 1.18
N VAL A 5 4.51 -23.46 1.06
CA VAL A 5 5.80 -24.16 1.10
C VAL A 5 6.07 -24.73 2.49
N ASP A 6 6.91 -25.77 2.57
CA ASP A 6 7.28 -26.37 3.84
C ASP A 6 8.07 -25.39 4.75
N GLY A 7 8.12 -25.71 6.04
CA GLY A 7 8.95 -25.00 7.02
C GLY A 7 8.27 -23.84 7.75
N TYR A 8 6.95 -23.69 7.62
CA TYR A 8 6.14 -22.80 8.45
C TYR A 8 5.68 -23.50 9.73
N ASP A 9 6.02 -22.95 10.88
CA ASP A 9 5.52 -23.36 12.18
C ASP A 9 4.00 -23.10 12.30
N ASN A 10 3.52 -22.00 11.72
CA ASN A 10 2.11 -21.58 11.76
C ASN A 10 1.34 -21.87 10.45
N SER A 11 1.80 -22.83 9.65
CA SER A 11 1.29 -23.11 8.29
C SER A 11 -0.24 -23.21 8.20
N LYS A 12 -0.88 -23.91 9.14
CA LYS A 12 -2.34 -24.09 9.15
C LYS A 12 -3.08 -22.77 9.33
N GLN A 13 -2.70 -21.97 10.33
CA GLN A 13 -3.35 -20.70 10.63
C GLN A 13 -3.13 -19.67 9.51
N ILE A 14 -1.93 -19.64 8.91
CA ILE A 14 -1.63 -18.79 7.75
C ILE A 14 -2.49 -19.20 6.55
N TYR A 15 -2.57 -20.50 6.25
CA TYR A 15 -3.42 -21.01 5.19
C TYR A 15 -4.88 -20.63 5.40
N GLU A 16 -5.44 -20.91 6.58
CA GLU A 16 -6.84 -20.61 6.91
C GLU A 16 -7.13 -19.11 6.82
N MET A 17 -6.23 -18.26 7.29
CA MET A 17 -6.36 -16.81 7.20
C MET A 17 -6.42 -16.34 5.74
N ILE A 18 -5.47 -16.79 4.91
CA ILE A 18 -5.40 -16.39 3.50
C ILE A 18 -6.61 -16.93 2.73
N GLU A 19 -7.02 -18.16 2.97
CA GLU A 19 -8.21 -18.75 2.34
C GLU A 19 -9.47 -17.93 2.65
N ASN A 20 -9.69 -17.60 3.93
CA ASN A 20 -10.84 -16.81 4.36
C ASN A 20 -10.84 -15.41 3.72
N VAL A 21 -9.72 -14.70 3.75
CA VAL A 21 -9.64 -13.33 3.20
C VAL A 21 -9.77 -13.32 1.68
N VAL A 22 -9.19 -14.30 0.97
CA VAL A 22 -9.35 -14.46 -0.49
C VAL A 22 -10.82 -14.71 -0.87
N ASP A 23 -11.53 -15.50 -0.06
CA ASP A 23 -12.98 -15.73 -0.21
C ASP A 23 -13.78 -14.45 0.08
N GLU A 24 -13.52 -13.77 1.19
CA GLU A 24 -14.22 -12.54 1.60
C GLU A 24 -14.07 -11.40 0.58
N LEU A 25 -12.86 -11.21 0.02
CA LEU A 25 -12.60 -10.20 -1.00
C LEU A 25 -13.17 -10.58 -2.38
N GLY A 26 -13.69 -11.80 -2.53
CA GLY A 26 -14.25 -12.27 -3.80
C GLY A 26 -13.22 -12.31 -4.93
N ILE A 27 -11.95 -12.59 -4.60
CA ILE A 27 -10.86 -12.70 -5.59
C ILE A 27 -10.49 -14.16 -5.91
N LYS A 28 -10.99 -15.12 -5.13
CA LYS A 28 -10.73 -16.56 -5.33
C LYS A 28 -11.02 -17.05 -6.73
N GLN A 29 -12.15 -16.63 -7.30
CA GLN A 29 -12.60 -17.05 -8.62
C GLN A 29 -11.81 -16.41 -9.77
N LYS A 30 -10.98 -15.41 -9.47
CA LYS A 30 -10.09 -14.76 -10.44
C LYS A 30 -8.69 -15.41 -10.46
N LEU A 31 -8.32 -16.09 -9.39
CA LEU A 31 -6.99 -16.70 -9.22
C LEU A 31 -7.04 -18.22 -9.47
N GLU A 32 -6.17 -18.71 -10.35
CA GLU A 32 -5.97 -20.13 -10.60
C GLU A 32 -5.08 -20.75 -9.50
N GLU A 33 -4.05 -20.03 -9.06
CA GLU A 33 -3.05 -20.48 -8.09
C GLU A 33 -2.67 -19.38 -7.09
N VAL A 34 -2.54 -19.75 -5.82
CA VAL A 34 -1.95 -18.91 -4.77
C VAL A 34 -0.84 -19.72 -4.11
N THR A 35 0.39 -19.19 -4.08
CA THR A 35 1.53 -19.83 -3.44
C THR A 35 2.03 -18.97 -2.28
N ILE A 36 2.11 -19.55 -1.08
CA ILE A 36 2.61 -18.91 0.13
C ILE A 36 4.05 -19.34 0.35
N LYS A 37 4.97 -18.37 0.44
CA LYS A 37 6.42 -18.56 0.56
C LYS A 37 6.97 -17.80 1.75
N HIS A 38 8.05 -18.30 2.33
CA HIS A 38 8.83 -17.55 3.32
C HIS A 38 9.33 -16.23 2.74
N THR A 39 9.34 -15.21 3.57
CA THR A 39 9.98 -13.93 3.24
C THR A 39 11.51 -14.12 3.13
N PRO A 40 12.19 -13.28 2.34
CA PRO A 40 13.65 -13.26 2.32
C PRO A 40 14.23 -12.99 3.73
N ALA A 41 15.29 -13.71 4.09
CA ALA A 41 15.88 -13.60 5.44
C ALA A 41 16.42 -12.18 5.77
N ASP A 42 16.81 -11.43 4.75
CA ASP A 42 17.28 -10.05 4.82
C ASP A 42 16.16 -9.00 4.73
N SER A 43 14.92 -9.42 4.45
CA SER A 43 13.75 -8.56 4.37
C SER A 43 12.49 -9.29 4.84
N PRO A 44 12.29 -9.43 6.16
CA PRO A 44 11.15 -10.17 6.72
C PRO A 44 9.88 -9.31 6.72
N ILE A 45 9.40 -8.95 5.53
CA ILE A 45 8.20 -8.13 5.32
C ILE A 45 7.24 -8.91 4.41
N ASP A 46 5.95 -8.85 4.69
CA ASP A 46 4.96 -9.49 3.83
C ASP A 46 4.90 -8.78 2.47
N MET A 47 4.80 -9.56 1.40
CA MET A 47 4.77 -9.04 0.04
C MET A 47 3.82 -9.87 -0.82
N ASN A 48 3.24 -9.22 -1.83
CA ASN A 48 2.42 -9.87 -2.84
C ASN A 48 3.02 -9.69 -4.24
N TYR A 49 2.88 -10.72 -5.06
CA TYR A 49 3.31 -10.70 -6.46
C TYR A 49 2.24 -11.36 -7.31
N LEU A 50 1.38 -10.52 -7.90
CA LEU A 50 0.38 -10.95 -8.87
C LEU A 50 1.03 -11.10 -10.26
N SER A 51 0.79 -12.22 -10.93
CA SER A 51 1.26 -12.45 -12.29
C SER A 51 0.62 -11.47 -13.27
N SER A 52 1.32 -11.15 -14.37
CA SER A 52 0.84 -10.19 -15.37
C SER A 52 -0.43 -10.62 -16.13
N ASP A 53 -0.76 -11.92 -16.10
CA ASP A 53 -2.02 -12.47 -16.62
C ASP A 53 -3.14 -12.53 -15.57
N ASN A 54 -2.88 -12.02 -14.35
CA ASN A 54 -3.80 -11.94 -13.22
C ASN A 54 -4.33 -13.29 -12.70
N ARG A 55 -3.62 -14.40 -12.96
CA ARG A 55 -4.07 -15.76 -12.60
C ARG A 55 -3.32 -16.40 -11.45
N SER A 56 -2.07 -16.01 -11.21
CA SER A 56 -1.21 -16.62 -10.21
C SER A 56 -0.76 -15.55 -9.22
N LEU A 57 -0.89 -15.84 -7.93
CA LEU A 57 -0.44 -14.99 -6.85
C LEU A 57 0.65 -15.70 -6.05
N VAL A 58 1.76 -15.01 -5.79
CA VAL A 58 2.72 -15.40 -4.76
C VAL A 58 2.57 -14.44 -3.59
N LEU A 59 2.40 -14.99 -2.40
CA LEU A 59 2.44 -14.25 -1.14
C LEU A 59 3.70 -14.67 -0.40
N GLU A 60 4.55 -13.71 -0.09
CA GLU A 60 5.62 -13.88 0.89
C GLU A 60 5.09 -13.46 2.25
N ILE A 61 5.01 -14.38 3.22
CA ILE A 61 4.36 -14.12 4.51
C ILE A 61 5.34 -14.43 5.64
N VAL A 62 5.52 -13.50 6.57
CA VAL A 62 6.34 -13.75 7.77
C VAL A 62 5.62 -14.77 8.65
N ASP A 63 6.35 -15.80 9.08
CA ASP A 63 5.85 -16.85 9.98
C ASP A 63 5.68 -16.33 11.41
N SER A 64 4.68 -15.48 11.59
CA SER A 64 4.29 -14.89 12.86
C SER A 64 2.76 -14.75 12.89
N LEU A 65 2.17 -15.06 14.04
CA LEU A 65 0.76 -14.82 14.27
C LEU A 65 0.46 -13.38 14.70
N ASP A 66 1.50 -12.59 15.01
CA ASP A 66 1.31 -11.19 15.37
C ASP A 66 0.72 -10.40 14.19
N ASN A 67 -0.40 -9.75 14.48
CA ASN A 67 -1.26 -9.06 13.51
C ASN A 67 -1.47 -9.81 12.17
N LEU A 68 -1.48 -11.16 12.16
CA LEU A 68 -1.50 -11.94 10.90
C LEU A 68 -2.69 -11.55 10.01
N GLU A 69 -3.87 -11.34 10.61
CA GLU A 69 -5.05 -10.93 9.86
C GLU A 69 -4.86 -9.57 9.17
N GLY A 70 -4.37 -8.56 9.89
CA GLY A 70 -4.12 -7.24 9.32
C GLY A 70 -3.09 -7.28 8.20
N ARG A 71 -2.02 -8.07 8.37
CA ARG A 71 -0.97 -8.26 7.36
C ARG A 71 -1.51 -8.93 6.10
N VAL A 72 -2.22 -10.04 6.24
CA VAL A 72 -2.83 -10.77 5.11
C VAL A 72 -3.89 -9.92 4.40
N ARG A 73 -4.75 -9.21 5.15
CA ARG A 73 -5.76 -8.33 4.57
C ARG A 73 -5.15 -7.20 3.76
N HIS A 74 -4.07 -6.59 4.25
CA HIS A 74 -3.39 -5.52 3.54
C HIS A 74 -2.82 -6.00 2.20
N GLU A 75 -2.05 -7.10 2.21
CA GLU A 75 -1.46 -7.65 0.99
C GLU A 75 -2.53 -8.10 -0.02
N LEU A 76 -3.61 -8.72 0.44
CA LEU A 76 -4.69 -9.16 -0.44
C LEU A 76 -5.58 -8.01 -0.93
N MET A 77 -5.63 -6.88 -0.22
CA MET A 77 -6.31 -5.67 -0.68
C MET A 77 -5.56 -5.02 -1.85
N HIS A 78 -4.23 -5.03 -1.86
CA HIS A 78 -3.44 -4.65 -3.06
C HIS A 78 -3.86 -5.51 -4.26
N VAL A 79 -3.88 -6.83 -4.08
CA VAL A 79 -4.29 -7.77 -5.14
C VAL A 79 -5.74 -7.52 -5.57
N ALA A 80 -6.65 -7.29 -4.64
CA ALA A 80 -8.06 -7.03 -4.93
C ALA A 80 -8.25 -5.75 -5.74
N ASP A 81 -7.49 -4.69 -5.41
CA ASP A 81 -7.45 -3.46 -6.19
C ASP A 81 -6.90 -3.73 -7.60
N GLN A 82 -5.78 -4.45 -7.75
CA GLN A 82 -5.20 -4.80 -9.05
C GLN A 82 -6.17 -5.59 -9.95
N LEU A 83 -6.97 -6.47 -9.35
CA LEU A 83 -7.99 -7.28 -10.03
C LEU A 83 -9.31 -6.52 -10.27
N ASN A 84 -9.45 -5.29 -9.78
CA ASN A 84 -10.66 -4.49 -9.90
C ASN A 84 -10.61 -3.59 -11.15
N GLU A 85 -11.54 -3.81 -12.08
CA GLU A 85 -11.64 -3.04 -13.32
C GLU A 85 -11.83 -1.54 -13.10
N LYS A 86 -12.40 -1.13 -11.95
CA LYS A 86 -12.55 0.29 -11.61
C LYS A 86 -11.26 0.94 -11.10
N PHE A 87 -10.36 0.14 -10.53
CA PHE A 87 -9.09 0.65 -10.01
C PHE A 87 -8.07 0.87 -11.13
N GLN A 88 -8.17 0.10 -12.23
CA GLN A 88 -7.39 0.29 -13.45
C GLN A 88 -5.87 0.28 -13.24
N HIS A 89 -5.35 -0.72 -12.50
CA HIS A 89 -3.91 -0.90 -12.34
C HIS A 89 -3.19 -0.99 -13.69
N LYS A 90 -2.11 -0.20 -13.85
CA LYS A 90 -1.30 -0.13 -15.08
C LYS A 90 0.18 -0.14 -14.70
N GLU A 91 0.87 -1.24 -14.99
CA GLU A 91 2.32 -1.37 -14.71
C GLU A 91 3.15 -0.19 -15.25
N SER A 92 2.78 0.33 -16.42
CA SER A 92 3.44 1.47 -17.05
C SER A 92 3.35 2.80 -16.28
N LEU A 93 2.46 2.90 -15.28
CA LEU A 93 2.29 4.07 -14.44
C LEU A 93 2.88 3.87 -13.03
N VAL A 94 3.46 2.71 -12.72
CA VAL A 94 4.23 2.51 -11.48
C VAL A 94 5.49 3.39 -11.56
N PRO A 95 5.78 4.26 -10.57
CA PRO A 95 7.00 5.05 -10.59
C PRO A 95 8.26 4.18 -10.53
N PRO A 96 9.38 4.60 -11.13
CA PRO A 96 10.61 3.82 -11.13
C PRO A 96 11.10 3.53 -9.71
N GLU A 97 11.48 2.27 -9.44
CA GLU A 97 12.06 1.88 -8.15
C GLU A 97 13.28 2.74 -7.80
N GLY A 98 13.45 3.04 -6.52
CA GLY A 98 14.56 3.86 -6.03
C GLY A 98 14.37 5.36 -6.16
N THR A 99 13.24 5.84 -6.69
CA THR A 99 12.86 7.26 -6.73
C THR A 99 12.03 7.67 -5.51
N GLY A 100 11.96 8.97 -5.20
CA GLY A 100 11.05 9.48 -4.17
C GLY A 100 9.58 9.27 -4.53
N ALA A 101 9.23 9.37 -5.82
CA ALA A 101 7.89 9.07 -6.32
C ALA A 101 7.48 7.62 -6.01
N PHE A 102 8.38 6.64 -6.16
CA PHE A 102 8.08 5.25 -5.80
C PHE A 102 7.78 5.06 -4.29
N ARG A 103 8.51 5.77 -3.41
CA ARG A 103 8.20 5.77 -1.97
C ARG A 103 6.83 6.38 -1.66
N ARG A 104 6.50 7.50 -2.31
CA ARG A 104 5.21 8.20 -2.17
C ARG A 104 4.06 7.36 -2.71
N TYR A 105 4.25 6.70 -3.85
CA TYR A 105 3.29 5.78 -4.44
C TYR A 105 2.90 4.66 -3.47
N LYS A 106 3.88 3.97 -2.88
CA LYS A 106 3.62 2.93 -1.88
C LYS A 106 2.90 3.48 -0.65
N TYR A 107 3.32 4.65 -0.16
CA TYR A 107 2.67 5.30 0.97
C TYR A 107 1.18 5.60 0.69
N LEU A 108 0.89 6.23 -0.45
CA LEU A 108 -0.47 6.61 -0.83
C LEU A 108 -1.39 5.40 -0.94
N TRP A 109 -0.93 4.32 -1.58
CA TRP A 109 -1.73 3.10 -1.70
C TRP A 109 -1.92 2.41 -0.34
N ASN A 110 -0.88 2.36 0.49
CA ASN A 110 -0.97 1.79 1.83
C ASN A 110 -1.94 2.56 2.73
N VAL A 111 -1.92 3.89 2.69
CA VAL A 111 -2.89 4.76 3.38
C VAL A 111 -4.31 4.46 2.89
N TYR A 112 -4.51 4.31 1.58
CA TYR A 112 -5.81 3.99 1.01
C TYR A 112 -6.33 2.60 1.42
N ILE A 113 -5.44 1.61 1.54
CA ILE A 113 -5.81 0.26 2.01
C ILE A 113 -6.12 0.25 3.50
N ASP A 114 -5.23 0.77 4.34
CA ASP A 114 -5.39 0.69 5.79
C ASP A 114 -6.59 1.53 6.27
N SER A 115 -6.87 2.67 5.61
CA SER A 115 -8.06 3.46 5.89
C SER A 115 -9.35 2.68 5.57
N ARG A 116 -9.42 1.97 4.42
CA ARG A 116 -10.58 1.12 4.08
C ARG A 116 -10.74 -0.05 5.05
N LEU A 117 -9.64 -0.69 5.44
CA LEU A 117 -9.67 -1.78 6.41
C LEU A 117 -10.26 -1.30 7.75
N ILE A 118 -9.73 -0.21 8.31
CA ILE A 118 -10.23 0.36 9.57
C ILE A 118 -11.69 0.82 9.46
N LYS A 119 -12.06 1.54 8.38
CA LYS A 119 -13.44 1.98 8.15
C LYS A 119 -14.42 0.80 8.06
N SER A 120 -13.96 -0.35 7.57
CA SER A 120 -14.75 -1.59 7.49
C SER A 120 -14.76 -2.42 8.77
N GLY A 121 -14.07 -1.97 9.83
CA GLY A 121 -13.97 -2.69 11.10
C GLY A 121 -12.99 -3.87 11.11
N ASN A 122 -12.14 -3.97 10.08
CA ASN A 122 -11.10 -5.01 9.96
C ASN A 122 -9.75 -4.50 10.51
N PRO A 123 -8.88 -5.40 10.99
CA PRO A 123 -7.51 -5.02 11.35
C PRO A 123 -6.74 -4.55 10.11
N SER A 124 -5.92 -3.51 10.28
CA SER A 124 -5.00 -2.98 9.26
C SER A 124 -3.57 -3.46 9.50
N TYR A 125 -2.70 -3.28 8.51
CA TYR A 125 -1.28 -3.58 8.65
C TYR A 125 -0.64 -2.62 9.66
N ASP A 126 -0.87 -1.33 9.46
CA ASP A 126 -0.42 -0.25 10.35
C ASP A 126 -1.61 0.52 10.93
N THR A 127 -1.38 1.21 12.05
CA THR A 127 -2.38 2.08 12.66
C THR A 127 -2.49 3.40 11.92
N GLN A 128 -3.62 4.10 12.11
CA GLN A 128 -3.78 5.48 11.62
C GLN A 128 -2.64 6.38 12.10
N ASP A 129 -2.28 6.31 13.39
CA ASP A 129 -1.18 7.09 13.97
C ASP A 129 0.18 6.78 13.33
N ALA A 130 0.44 5.51 12.98
CA ALA A 130 1.67 5.12 12.30
C ALA A 130 1.73 5.69 10.88
N ARG A 131 0.63 5.61 10.13
CA ARG A 131 0.51 6.20 8.78
C ARG A 131 0.54 7.72 8.77
N GLU A 132 0.00 8.37 9.80
CA GLU A 132 0.11 9.82 9.99
C GLU A 132 1.58 10.22 10.16
N LYS A 133 2.33 9.49 10.99
CA LYS A 133 3.77 9.77 11.20
C LYS A 133 4.60 9.50 9.95
N GLU A 134 4.29 8.44 9.21
CA GLU A 134 5.00 8.02 8.00
C GLU A 134 5.00 9.10 6.91
N ILE A 135 3.98 9.99 6.87
CA ILE A 135 3.92 11.07 5.88
C ILE A 135 5.16 11.98 5.93
N ALA A 136 5.79 12.11 7.10
CA ALA A 136 6.99 12.90 7.30
C ALA A 136 8.18 12.38 6.49
N GLU A 137 8.26 11.06 6.29
CA GLU A 137 9.32 10.44 5.50
C GLU A 137 9.08 10.58 3.99
N CYS A 138 7.82 10.74 3.59
CA CYS A 138 7.41 10.83 2.19
C CYS A 138 7.39 12.27 1.69
N TYR A 139 7.09 13.22 2.57
CA TYR A 139 6.96 14.64 2.25
C TYR A 139 7.72 15.50 3.29
N PRO A 140 9.04 15.27 3.48
CA PRO A 140 9.82 15.98 4.49
C PRO A 140 9.92 17.48 4.23
N GLU A 141 9.67 17.93 3.00
CA GLU A 141 9.65 19.34 2.60
C GLU A 141 8.43 20.11 3.09
N LEU A 142 7.36 19.43 3.44
CA LEU A 142 6.12 20.06 3.88
C LEU A 142 6.15 20.31 5.39
N SER A 143 5.52 21.39 5.82
CA SER A 143 5.31 21.68 7.23
C SER A 143 4.49 20.58 7.91
N GLU A 144 4.66 20.40 9.22
CA GLU A 144 3.92 19.42 10.00
C GLU A 144 2.40 19.66 9.91
N ASP A 145 1.97 20.92 9.96
CA ASP A 145 0.55 21.30 9.85
C ASP A 145 -0.03 20.92 8.48
N LEU A 146 0.70 21.19 7.38
CA LEU A 146 0.24 20.82 6.05
C LEU A 146 0.20 19.29 5.87
N ARG A 147 1.24 18.59 6.34
CA ARG A 147 1.28 17.11 6.34
C ARG A 147 0.07 16.52 7.04
N LYS A 148 -0.24 17.00 8.24
CA LYS A 148 -1.40 16.52 9.00
C LYS A 148 -2.70 16.68 8.22
N LYS A 149 -2.95 17.87 7.64
CA LYS A 149 -4.17 18.12 6.85
C LYS A 149 -4.24 17.27 5.58
N CYS A 150 -3.10 17.07 4.91
CA CYS A 150 -3.03 16.17 3.76
C CYS A 150 -3.33 14.73 4.16
N PHE A 151 -2.76 14.26 5.27
CA PHE A 151 -3.04 12.93 5.80
C PHE A 151 -4.53 12.75 6.13
N ASP A 152 -5.13 13.69 6.87
CA ASP A 152 -6.55 13.63 7.23
C ASP A 152 -7.45 13.53 5.99
N PHE A 153 -7.13 14.27 4.92
CA PHE A 153 -7.83 14.17 3.64
C PHE A 153 -7.63 12.79 2.98
N LEU A 154 -6.39 12.33 2.86
CA LEU A 154 -6.06 11.04 2.24
C LEU A 154 -6.70 9.86 2.99
N TRP A 155 -6.69 9.90 4.31
CA TRP A 155 -7.32 8.89 5.16
C TRP A 155 -8.85 8.90 5.03
N GLY A 156 -9.41 10.08 4.79
CA GLY A 156 -10.84 10.32 4.61
C GLY A 156 -11.35 9.89 3.23
N ILE A 157 -10.51 9.67 2.24
CA ILE A 157 -10.95 9.41 0.87
C ILE A 157 -11.79 8.13 0.75
N GLU A 158 -12.84 8.17 -0.07
CA GLU A 158 -13.73 7.03 -0.29
C GLU A 158 -13.30 6.18 -1.48
N SER A 159 -12.84 6.84 -2.56
CA SER A 159 -12.39 6.17 -3.77
C SER A 159 -11.23 6.93 -4.41
N ILE A 160 -10.23 6.18 -4.81
CA ILE A 160 -9.13 6.64 -5.65
C ILE A 160 -8.79 5.52 -6.63
N ASP A 161 -8.46 5.86 -7.87
CA ASP A 161 -7.97 4.91 -8.87
C ASP A 161 -6.43 4.91 -8.94
N PHE A 162 -5.89 3.96 -9.71
CA PHE A 162 -4.45 3.79 -9.84
C PHE A 162 -3.76 5.00 -10.50
N GLU A 163 -4.40 5.63 -11.48
CA GLU A 163 -3.84 6.76 -12.21
C GLU A 163 -3.74 7.99 -11.29
N GLN A 164 -4.73 8.18 -10.42
CA GLN A 164 -4.72 9.19 -9.37
C GLN A 164 -3.61 8.95 -8.34
N ILE A 165 -3.44 7.71 -7.85
CA ILE A 165 -2.33 7.36 -6.94
C ILE A 165 -0.97 7.64 -7.61
N SER A 166 -0.81 7.20 -8.86
CA SER A 166 0.42 7.41 -9.63
C SER A 166 0.70 8.90 -9.82
N ALA A 167 -0.27 9.70 -10.29
CA ALA A 167 -0.12 11.14 -10.46
C ALA A 167 0.27 11.83 -9.15
N MET A 168 -0.40 11.48 -8.05
CA MET A 168 -0.13 12.05 -6.72
C MET A 168 1.24 11.66 -6.17
N SER A 169 1.80 10.54 -6.60
CA SER A 169 3.16 10.16 -6.20
C SER A 169 4.23 11.10 -6.78
N TYR A 170 3.96 11.71 -7.94
CA TYR A 170 4.82 12.72 -8.57
C TYR A 170 4.50 14.13 -8.09
N ASP A 171 3.22 14.42 -7.82
CA ASP A 171 2.74 15.69 -7.27
C ASP A 171 1.48 15.46 -6.42
N LEU A 172 1.61 15.45 -5.09
CA LEU A 172 0.51 15.21 -4.14
C LEU A 172 -0.72 16.10 -4.40
N PHE A 173 -0.53 17.28 -5.00
CA PHE A 173 -1.55 18.28 -5.25
C PHE A 173 -2.15 18.20 -6.67
N SER A 174 -1.80 17.17 -7.45
CA SER A 174 -2.20 17.03 -8.86
C SER A 174 -3.68 16.72 -9.03
N THR A 175 -4.25 15.93 -8.13
CA THR A 175 -5.53 15.23 -8.37
C THR A 175 -6.73 15.90 -7.70
N PHE A 176 -6.59 16.35 -6.45
CA PHE A 176 -7.69 16.87 -5.65
C PHE A 176 -7.54 18.37 -5.43
N ASP A 177 -8.59 19.14 -5.74
CA ASP A 177 -8.61 20.59 -5.58
C ASP A 177 -8.50 20.99 -4.10
N GLU A 178 -8.97 20.16 -3.17
CA GLU A 178 -8.83 20.37 -1.73
C GLU A 178 -7.35 20.35 -1.30
N LEU A 179 -6.58 19.36 -1.77
CA LEU A 179 -5.15 19.27 -1.47
C LEU A 179 -4.38 20.44 -2.11
N ARG A 180 -4.73 20.83 -3.33
CA ARG A 180 -4.15 22.00 -3.99
C ARG A 180 -4.44 23.29 -3.23
N SER A 181 -5.69 23.49 -2.82
CA SER A 181 -6.11 24.66 -2.04
C SER A 181 -5.38 24.72 -0.69
N LEU A 182 -5.16 23.58 -0.04
CA LEU A 182 -4.36 23.48 1.18
C LEU A 182 -2.93 23.97 0.94
N ALA A 183 -2.25 23.45 -0.09
CA ALA A 183 -0.88 23.87 -0.43
C ALA A 183 -0.79 25.37 -0.75
N GLU A 184 -1.73 25.88 -1.56
CA GLU A 184 -1.80 27.31 -1.93
C GLU A 184 -1.99 28.21 -0.69
N SER A 185 -2.89 27.83 0.22
CA SER A 185 -3.16 28.59 1.45
C SER A 185 -1.95 28.63 2.40
N HIS A 186 -1.10 27.61 2.34
CA HIS A 186 0.14 27.52 3.11
C HIS A 186 1.33 28.19 2.41
N GLY A 187 1.23 28.46 1.11
CA GLY A 187 2.35 28.96 0.29
C GLY A 187 3.47 27.95 0.11
N GLU A 188 3.17 26.67 0.31
CA GLU A 188 4.13 25.56 0.26
C GLU A 188 4.03 24.82 -1.08
N LYS A 189 5.13 24.19 -1.50
CA LYS A 189 5.20 23.42 -2.74
C LYS A 189 5.96 22.12 -2.50
N GLN A 190 5.54 21.08 -3.21
CA GLN A 190 6.25 19.81 -3.20
C GLN A 190 7.59 19.92 -3.92
N VAL A 191 8.59 19.19 -3.44
CA VAL A 191 9.89 18.99 -4.09
C VAL A 191 9.89 17.63 -4.80
N THR A 192 10.52 17.58 -5.97
CA THR A 192 10.78 16.32 -6.67
C THR A 192 12.10 15.73 -6.18
N PHE A 193 12.07 14.45 -5.82
CA PHE A 193 13.25 13.68 -5.42
C PHE A 193 13.50 12.57 -6.45
N GLU A 194 14.57 12.70 -7.22
CA GLU A 194 14.97 11.76 -8.26
C GLU A 194 15.47 10.44 -7.64
N THR A 195 15.97 10.50 -6.40
CA THR A 195 16.45 9.30 -5.69
C THR A 195 15.92 9.21 -4.26
N MET A 196 15.89 7.98 -3.73
CA MET A 196 15.62 7.72 -2.31
C MET A 196 16.66 8.36 -1.37
N GLU A 197 17.89 8.55 -1.84
CA GLU A 197 18.94 9.20 -1.05
C GLU A 197 18.65 10.69 -0.88
N GLU A 198 18.24 11.37 -1.95
CA GLU A 198 17.80 12.77 -1.88
C GLU A 198 16.62 12.95 -0.92
N LEU A 199 15.61 12.09 -1.01
CA LEU A 199 14.46 12.12 -0.11
C LEU A 199 14.88 11.94 1.36
N LYS A 200 15.71 10.92 1.65
CA LYS A 200 16.15 10.59 3.03
C LYS A 200 17.05 11.66 3.65
N ASN A 201 17.83 12.34 2.83
CA ASN A 201 18.79 13.35 3.28
C ASN A 201 18.20 14.78 3.28
N TYR A 202 16.94 14.95 2.87
CA TYR A 202 16.32 16.27 2.84
C TYR A 202 16.18 16.85 4.26
N GLY A 203 16.76 18.03 4.48
CA GLY A 203 16.69 18.74 5.76
C GLY A 203 17.70 18.26 6.83
N ASN A 204 18.57 17.31 6.51
CA ASN A 204 19.70 16.88 7.35
C ASN A 204 20.97 17.70 7.11
#